data_AF-A0A5C6XJ88-F1
#
_entry.id   AF-A0A5C6XJ88-F1
#
_cell.length_a   1.000
_cell.length_b   1.000
_cell.length_c   1.000
_cell.angle_alpha   90.00
_cell.angle_beta   90.00
_cell.angle_gamma   90.00
#
_symmetry.space_group_name_H-M   'P 1'
#
loop_
_entity.id
_entity.type
_entity.pdbx_description
1 polymer ?
#
loop_
_entity_poly.entity_id
_entity_poly.type
_entity_poly.pdbx_seq_one_letter_code
_entity_poly.pdbx_strand_id
1 'polypeptide(L)'
;MNLPPYIDRDFVSPALDVVRVETTREITLAAEGLFDPNEEDALYYVWMGEHSGLLEQAEVSAVPGNPRHRDVFHVYERVATNIDPCSERLRDRADETIWLIVADRRFVRVTGSEVEVAPEGFLVSHSWQLRLRPGLCSEAL
;
A
#
# COMPACT_ATOMS: atom_id res chain seq x y z
N MET A 1 -19.81 -15.38 9.04
CA MET A 1 -19.37 -15.32 7.63
C MET A 1 -18.15 -14.41 7.63
N ASN A 2 -17.03 -14.85 7.07
CA ASN A 2 -15.86 -14.01 6.93
C ASN A 2 -16.06 -13.07 5.74
N LEU A 3 -15.71 -11.79 5.89
CA LEU A 3 -15.82 -10.76 4.86
C LEU A 3 -14.42 -10.22 4.55
N PRO A 4 -14.19 -9.68 3.35
CA PRO A 4 -12.88 -9.16 3.01
C PRO A 4 -12.55 -7.88 3.79
N PRO A 5 -11.25 -7.63 4.05
CA PRO A 5 -10.78 -6.32 4.51
C PRO A 5 -11.13 -5.23 3.48
N TYR A 6 -10.99 -3.98 3.90
CA TYR A 6 -11.38 -2.82 3.14
C TYR A 6 -10.33 -1.70 3.26
N ILE A 7 -9.99 -1.11 2.10
CA ILE A 7 -9.15 0.08 2.00
C ILE A 7 -10.06 1.22 1.53
N ASP A 8 -10.29 2.19 2.41
CA ASP A 8 -11.09 3.36 2.09
C ASP A 8 -10.26 4.37 1.28
N ARG A 9 -10.80 4.77 0.11
CA ARG A 9 -10.16 5.73 -0.79
C ARG A 9 -10.04 7.13 -0.19
N ASP A 10 -10.91 7.49 0.75
CA ASP A 10 -10.81 8.76 1.48
C ASP A 10 -9.71 8.74 2.55
N PHE A 11 -9.14 7.56 2.84
CA PHE A 11 -8.09 7.34 3.82
C PHE A 11 -6.78 6.90 3.18
N VAL A 12 -6.61 7.06 1.87
CA VAL A 12 -5.31 6.89 1.22
C VAL A 12 -4.66 8.23 0.96
N SER A 13 -3.33 8.28 1.06
CA SER A 13 -2.53 9.45 0.76
C SER A 13 -1.39 9.07 -0.18
N PRO A 14 -1.19 9.79 -1.30
CA PRO A 14 -2.08 10.82 -1.84
C PRO A 14 -3.45 10.24 -2.22
N ALA A 15 -4.51 11.03 -2.11
CA ALA A 15 -5.87 10.66 -2.51
C ALA A 15 -6.08 10.70 -4.04
N LEU A 16 -5.02 10.44 -4.81
CA LEU A 16 -4.98 10.45 -6.27
C LEU A 16 -4.51 9.09 -6.75
N ASP A 17 -5.26 8.47 -7.67
CA ASP A 17 -4.86 7.23 -8.32
C ASP A 17 -3.59 7.42 -9.19
N VAL A 18 -3.36 8.65 -9.68
CA VAL A 18 -2.18 9.02 -10.47
C VAL A 18 -1.45 10.18 -9.80
N VAL A 19 -0.22 9.94 -9.33
CA VAL A 19 0.62 10.91 -8.65
C VAL A 19 1.71 11.39 -9.60
N ARG A 20 1.72 12.69 -9.93
CA ARG A 20 2.81 13.28 -10.71
C ARG A 20 4.00 13.54 -9.80
N VAL A 21 5.15 12.99 -10.17
CA VAL A 21 6.39 13.09 -9.41
C VAL A 21 7.32 14.09 -10.08
N GLU A 22 7.41 15.27 -9.48
CA GLU A 22 8.21 16.40 -9.97
C GLU A 22 9.37 16.73 -9.03
N THR A 23 9.61 15.92 -8.00
CA THR A 23 10.63 16.12 -6.97
C THR A 23 11.57 14.94 -6.86
N THR A 24 12.84 15.20 -6.52
CA THR A 24 13.83 14.16 -6.18
C THR A 24 13.74 13.70 -4.73
N ARG A 25 12.84 14.27 -3.93
CA ARG A 25 12.60 13.84 -2.55
C ARG A 25 11.74 12.58 -2.52
N GLU A 26 11.89 11.81 -1.46
CA GLU A 26 11.02 10.67 -1.19
C GLU A 26 9.54 11.08 -1.15
N ILE A 27 8.71 10.18 -1.65
CA ILE A 27 7.25 10.31 -1.67
C ILE A 27 6.69 9.29 -0.70
N THR A 28 5.86 9.73 0.24
CA THR A 28 5.16 8.82 1.13
C THR A 28 3.80 8.45 0.54
N LEU A 29 3.59 7.14 0.38
CA LEU A 29 2.27 6.55 0.13
C LEU A 29 1.76 5.96 1.43
N ALA A 30 0.47 6.11 1.73
CA ALA A 30 -0.10 5.63 2.98
C ALA A 30 -1.57 5.24 2.83
N ALA A 31 -1.98 4.26 3.64
CA ALA A 31 -3.36 4.11 4.07
C ALA A 31 -3.43 4.52 5.54
N GLU A 32 -4.13 5.62 5.82
CA GLU A 32 -4.27 6.24 7.15
C GLU A 32 -5.12 5.39 8.12
N GLY A 33 -5.77 4.35 7.61
CA GLY A 33 -6.38 3.28 8.37
C GLY A 33 -6.78 2.13 7.46
N LEU A 34 -6.65 0.91 7.96
CA LEU A 34 -7.20 -0.29 7.33
C LEU A 34 -8.46 -0.72 8.09
N PHE A 35 -9.42 -1.29 7.37
CA PHE A 35 -10.74 -1.58 7.91
C PHE A 35 -11.10 -3.04 7.65
N ASP A 36 -11.77 -3.70 8.59
CA ASP A 36 -12.31 -5.04 8.40
C ASP A 36 -13.66 -5.18 9.13
N PRO A 37 -14.72 -5.72 8.49
CA PRO A 37 -15.96 -6.03 9.19
C PRO A 37 -15.80 -7.10 10.27
N ASN A 38 -14.76 -7.94 10.15
CA ASN A 38 -14.41 -8.99 11.08
C ASN A 38 -13.44 -8.49 12.15
N GLU A 39 -13.61 -8.96 13.38
CA GLU A 39 -12.63 -8.79 14.46
C GLU A 39 -11.49 -9.78 14.23
N GLU A 40 -10.41 -9.30 13.63
CA GLU A 40 -9.17 -10.05 13.41
C GLU A 40 -8.11 -9.62 14.42
N ASP A 41 -7.24 -10.53 14.83
CA ASP A 41 -6.12 -10.21 15.73
C ASP A 41 -5.13 -9.22 15.06
N ALA A 42 -4.95 -9.38 13.75
CA ALA A 42 -4.12 -8.53 12.92
C ALA A 42 -4.57 -8.61 11.45
N LEU A 43 -4.25 -7.57 10.68
CA LEU A 43 -4.25 -7.61 9.23
C LEU A 43 -2.82 -7.72 8.72
N TYR A 44 -2.64 -8.38 7.58
CA TYR A 44 -1.35 -8.54 6.90
C TYR A 44 -1.30 -7.59 5.71
N TYR A 45 -0.17 -6.93 5.50
CA TYR A 45 0.01 -6.07 4.33
C TYR A 45 1.34 -6.30 3.62
N VAL A 46 1.33 -5.99 2.33
CA VAL A 46 2.48 -5.98 1.45
C VAL A 46 2.47 -4.69 0.63
N TRP A 47 3.62 -4.03 0.59
CA TRP A 47 3.92 -2.97 -0.37
C TRP A 47 4.78 -3.54 -1.49
N MET A 48 4.33 -3.36 -2.73
CA MET A 48 5.06 -3.81 -3.91
C MET A 48 5.03 -2.76 -5.00
N GLY A 49 6.13 -2.63 -5.73
CA GLY A 49 6.22 -1.82 -6.93
C GLY A 49 6.48 -2.66 -8.17
N GLU A 50 6.00 -2.20 -9.32
CA GLU A 50 6.18 -2.88 -10.61
C GLU A 50 7.66 -3.06 -10.96
N HIS A 51 8.45 -2.02 -10.74
CA HIS A 51 9.89 -2.03 -10.92
C HIS A 51 10.62 -2.08 -9.58
N SER A 52 10.02 -1.56 -8.52
CA SER A 52 10.63 -1.57 -7.20
C SER A 52 10.62 -2.96 -6.55
N GLY A 53 9.76 -3.88 -7.00
CA GLY A 53 9.60 -5.21 -6.42
C GLY A 53 9.00 -5.14 -5.02
N LEU A 54 9.34 -6.10 -4.15
CA LEU A 54 8.91 -6.08 -2.75
C LEU A 54 9.58 -4.90 -2.02
N LEU A 55 8.75 -4.01 -1.49
CA LEU A 55 9.16 -2.88 -0.65
C LEU A 55 9.10 -3.26 0.82
N GLU A 56 7.98 -3.84 1.23
CA GLU A 56 7.70 -4.17 2.63
C GLU A 56 6.64 -5.26 2.75
N GLN A 57 6.73 -6.06 3.81
CA GLN A 57 5.73 -7.03 4.21
C GLN A 57 5.69 -7.07 5.75
N ALA A 58 4.52 -6.87 6.34
CA ALA A 58 4.34 -6.96 7.79
C ALA A 58 2.87 -7.22 8.16
N GLU A 59 2.58 -7.16 9.45
CA GLU A 59 1.24 -7.20 10.02
C GLU A 59 0.97 -5.91 10.81
N VAL A 60 -0.30 -5.53 10.94
CA VAL A 60 -0.75 -4.40 11.74
C VAL A 60 -1.78 -4.84 12.76
N SER A 61 -1.74 -4.20 13.93
CA SER A 61 -2.66 -4.49 15.01
C SER A 61 -3.94 -3.68 14.90
N ALA A 62 -5.01 -4.18 15.53
CA ALA A 62 -6.23 -3.41 15.73
C ALA A 62 -5.95 -2.19 16.63
N VAL A 63 -6.59 -1.05 16.32
CA VAL A 63 -6.50 0.21 17.07
C VAL A 63 -7.90 0.70 17.45
N PRO A 64 -8.02 1.60 18.46
CA PRO A 64 -9.29 2.24 18.75
C PRO A 64 -9.88 2.91 17.50
N GLY A 65 -11.11 2.53 17.16
CA GLY A 65 -11.72 2.86 15.88
C GLY A 65 -11.87 4.36 15.62
N ASN A 66 -11.74 4.75 14.34
CA ASN A 66 -12.14 6.07 13.86
C ASN A 66 -13.66 6.24 14.04
N PRO A 67 -14.14 7.38 14.60
CA PRO A 67 -15.57 7.63 14.78
C PRO A 67 -16.43 7.47 13.52
N ARG A 68 -15.86 7.66 12.32
CA ARG A 68 -16.60 7.56 11.06
C ARG A 68 -17.01 6.13 10.68
N HIS A 69 -16.28 5.11 11.12
CA HIS A 69 -16.46 3.73 10.65
C HIS A 69 -16.63 2.70 11.77
N ARG A 70 -16.49 3.09 13.03
CA ARG A 70 -16.47 2.15 14.18
C ARG A 70 -17.71 1.26 14.32
N ASP A 71 -18.87 1.69 13.79
CA ASP A 71 -20.12 0.95 13.91
C ASP A 71 -20.27 -0.12 12.80
N VAL A 72 -19.34 -0.14 11.85
CA VAL A 72 -19.35 -1.04 10.67
C VAL A 72 -18.05 -1.84 10.55
N PHE A 73 -16.92 -1.26 10.96
CA PHE A 73 -15.59 -1.82 10.78
C PHE A 73 -14.77 -1.76 12.06
N HIS A 74 -13.98 -2.80 12.29
CA HIS A 74 -12.78 -2.76 13.10
C HIS A 74 -11.70 -1.99 12.34
N VAL A 75 -10.86 -1.25 13.07
CA VAL A 75 -9.84 -0.37 12.48
C VAL A 75 -8.46 -0.86 12.89
N TYR A 76 -7.53 -0.85 11.94
CA TYR A 76 -6.14 -1.28 12.13
C TYR A 76 -5.20 -0.12 11.83
N GLU A 77 -3.96 -0.23 12.31
CA GLU A 77 -2.94 0.81 12.23
C GLU A 77 -2.74 1.35 10.82
N ARG A 78 -2.34 2.62 10.74
CA ARG A 78 -1.85 3.24 9.51
C ARG A 78 -0.66 2.44 8.98
N VAL A 79 -0.66 2.22 7.67
CA VAL A 79 0.49 1.69 6.93
C VAL A 79 1.00 2.73 5.95
N ALA A 80 2.33 2.86 5.83
CA ALA A 80 2.94 3.80 4.91
C ALA A 80 4.27 3.26 4.37
N THR A 81 4.60 3.65 3.14
CA THR A 81 5.88 3.34 2.52
C THR A 81 6.46 4.59 1.85
N ASN A 82 7.78 4.69 1.81
CA ASN A 82 8.50 5.80 1.18
C ASN A 82 9.12 5.33 -0.13
N ILE A 83 8.89 6.09 -1.19
CA ILE A 83 9.40 5.81 -2.53
C ILE A 83 10.44 6.86 -2.89
N ASP A 84 11.68 6.43 -3.10
CA ASP A 84 12.73 7.26 -3.68
C ASP A 84 12.65 7.25 -5.22
N PRO A 85 12.22 8.34 -5.86
CA PRO A 85 12.11 8.41 -7.32
C PRO A 85 13.47 8.37 -8.03
N CYS A 86 14.57 8.60 -7.30
CA CYS A 86 15.94 8.56 -7.81
C CYS A 86 16.71 7.29 -7.44
N SER A 87 16.02 6.30 -6.87
CA SER A 87 16.57 4.96 -6.68
C SER A 87 17.03 4.35 -8.00
N GLU A 88 17.98 3.41 -7.96
CA GLU A 88 18.50 2.72 -9.15
C GLU A 88 17.41 2.04 -9.97
N ARG A 89 16.30 1.64 -9.34
CA ARG A 89 15.16 0.97 -9.99
C ARG A 89 14.26 1.94 -10.75
N LEU A 90 14.17 3.20 -10.32
CA LEU A 90 13.20 4.17 -10.80
C LEU A 90 13.79 5.34 -11.59
N ARG A 91 15.07 5.71 -11.37
CA ARG A 91 15.66 6.93 -11.93
C ARG A 91 15.59 7.06 -13.46
N ASP A 92 15.55 5.93 -14.17
CA ASP A 92 15.52 5.84 -15.63
C ASP A 92 14.13 5.45 -16.17
N ARG A 93 13.08 5.52 -15.32
CA ARG A 93 11.70 5.14 -15.64
C ARG A 93 10.80 6.36 -15.81
N ALA A 94 9.75 6.19 -16.62
CA ALA A 94 8.72 7.21 -16.81
C ALA A 94 7.56 7.06 -15.82
N ASP A 95 7.35 5.85 -15.30
CA ASP A 95 6.28 5.54 -14.37
C ASP A 95 6.66 4.37 -13.46
N GLU A 96 5.88 4.23 -12.39
CA GLU A 96 5.93 3.12 -11.45
C GLU A 96 4.53 2.92 -10.87
N THR A 97 4.02 1.69 -10.88
CA THR A 97 2.80 1.36 -10.13
C THR A 97 3.18 0.77 -8.79
N ILE A 98 2.68 1.36 -7.70
CA ILE A 98 2.84 0.84 -6.34
C ILE A 98 1.50 0.28 -5.85
N TRP A 99 1.51 -0.96 -5.37
CA TRP A 99 0.38 -1.62 -4.75
C TRP A 99 0.57 -1.72 -3.24
N LEU A 100 -0.51 -1.39 -2.52
CA LEU A 100 -0.77 -1.87 -1.16
C LEU A 100 -1.73 -3.05 -1.28
N ILE A 101 -1.32 -4.22 -0.81
CA ILE A 101 -2.16 -5.42 -0.73
C ILE A 101 -2.38 -5.73 0.75
N VAL A 102 -3.63 -5.93 1.14
CA VAL A 102 -4.04 -6.19 2.53
C VAL A 102 -4.84 -7.49 2.58
N ALA A 103 -4.58 -8.31 3.59
CA ALA A 103 -5.23 -9.59 3.81
C ALA A 103 -5.60 -9.81 5.28
N ASP A 104 -6.66 -10.57 5.52
CA ASP A 104 -7.16 -11.03 6.84
C ASP A 104 -6.45 -12.29 7.35
N ARG A 105 -5.59 -12.87 6.51
CA ARG A 105 -4.75 -14.04 6.82
C ARG A 105 -3.34 -13.80 6.30
N ARG A 106 -2.39 -14.52 6.89
CA ARG A 106 -0.99 -14.45 6.51
C ARG A 106 -0.78 -14.76 5.02
N PHE A 107 0.18 -14.09 4.40
CA PHE A 107 0.66 -14.47 3.08
C PHE A 107 1.43 -15.79 3.15
N VAL A 108 1.12 -16.72 2.25
CA VAL A 108 1.87 -17.97 2.09
C VAL A 108 2.94 -17.86 1.01
N ARG A 109 2.79 -16.89 0.09
CA ARG A 109 3.77 -16.60 -0.96
C ARG A 109 3.69 -15.13 -1.35
N VAL A 110 4.84 -14.47 -1.38
CA VAL A 110 5.01 -13.11 -1.91
C VAL A 110 6.22 -13.13 -2.84
N THR A 111 6.00 -12.79 -4.10
CA THR A 111 7.04 -12.66 -5.13
C THR A 111 6.96 -11.27 -5.73
N GLY A 112 7.90 -10.92 -6.62
CA GLY A 112 7.89 -9.61 -7.28
C GLY A 112 6.63 -9.32 -8.12
N SER A 113 5.77 -10.32 -8.39
CA SER A 113 4.55 -10.15 -9.20
C SER A 113 3.34 -10.94 -8.71
N GLU A 114 3.47 -11.74 -7.66
CA GLU A 114 2.39 -12.62 -7.18
C GLU A 114 2.32 -12.58 -5.65
N VAL A 115 1.10 -12.46 -5.13
CA VAL A 115 0.78 -12.56 -3.70
C VAL A 115 -0.29 -13.62 -3.51
N GLU A 116 -0.04 -14.53 -2.57
CA GLU A 116 -0.93 -15.62 -2.21
C GLU A 116 -1.20 -15.58 -0.71
N VAL A 117 -2.47 -15.61 -0.35
CA VAL A 117 -2.96 -15.62 1.03
C VAL A 117 -3.24 -17.05 1.48
N ALA A 118 -3.11 -17.32 2.78
CA ALA A 118 -3.50 -18.61 3.35
C ALA A 118 -4.95 -18.98 3.00
N PRO A 119 -5.30 -20.28 2.95
CA PRO A 119 -6.66 -20.73 2.63
C PRO A 119 -7.72 -20.01 3.47
N GLU A 120 -8.87 -19.74 2.85
CA GLU A 120 -10.00 -19.01 3.44
C GLU A 120 -9.74 -17.52 3.75
N GLY A 121 -8.54 -17.02 3.45
CA GLY A 121 -8.22 -15.60 3.53
C GLY A 121 -8.73 -14.82 2.31
N PHE A 122 -9.12 -13.59 2.57
CA PHE A 122 -9.40 -12.58 1.57
C PHE A 122 -8.20 -11.67 1.38
N LEU A 123 -8.11 -11.08 0.19
CA LEU A 123 -7.17 -10.01 -0.11
C LEU A 123 -7.88 -8.88 -0.84
N VAL A 124 -7.46 -7.66 -0.54
CA VAL A 124 -7.83 -6.45 -1.29
C VAL A 124 -6.59 -5.67 -1.64
N SER A 125 -6.68 -4.85 -2.68
CA SER A 125 -5.56 -4.02 -3.09
C SER A 125 -5.99 -2.60 -3.43
N HIS A 126 -5.06 -1.67 -3.20
CA HIS A 126 -5.10 -0.31 -3.69
C HIS A 126 -3.80 -0.02 -4.42
N SER A 127 -3.83 0.82 -5.45
CA SER A 127 -2.65 1.13 -6.25
C SER A 127 -2.55 2.60 -6.59
N TRP A 128 -1.32 3.11 -6.55
CA TRP A 128 -0.95 4.42 -7.07
C TRP A 128 -0.11 4.25 -8.33
N GLN A 129 -0.44 4.97 -9.39
CA GLN A 129 0.44 5.15 -10.54
C GLN A 129 1.28 6.42 -10.34
N LEU A 130 2.57 6.25 -10.10
CA LEU A 130 3.53 7.34 -10.05
C LEU A 130 3.98 7.67 -11.47
N ARG A 131 3.87 8.93 -11.89
CA ARG A 131 4.39 9.42 -13.18
C ARG A 131 5.61 10.28 -12.94
N LEU A 132 6.78 9.74 -13.28
CA LEU A 132 8.08 10.34 -13.06
C LEU A 132 8.39 11.37 -14.15
N ARG A 133 8.79 12.57 -13.76
CA ARG A 133 9.26 13.59 -14.72
C ARG A 133 10.52 13.06 -15.43
N PRO A 134 10.60 13.08 -16.77
CA PRO A 134 11.82 12.72 -17.48
C PRO A 134 13.01 13.57 -17.04
N GLY A 135 14.18 12.94 -16.83
CA GLY A 135 15.41 13.63 -16.42
C GLY A 135 15.44 14.15 -14.98
N LEU A 136 14.41 13.85 -14.18
CA LEU A 136 14.25 14.34 -12.80
C LEU A 136 15.49 14.16 -11.93
N CYS A 137 16.16 13.00 -12.03
CA CYS A 137 17.30 12.64 -11.19
C CYS A 137 18.65 12.98 -11.83
N SER A 138 18.68 13.35 -13.12
CA SER A 138 19.89 13.79 -13.82
C SER A 138 20.19 15.27 -13.60
N GLU A 139 19.17 16.09 -13.30
CA GLU A 139 19.30 17.53 -13.00
C GLU A 139 19.77 17.81 -11.56
N ALA A 140 19.78 16.81 -10.68
CA ALA A 140 20.11 16.94 -9.27
C ALA A 140 21.53 16.48 -8.88
N LEU A 141 22.32 16.04 -9.88
CA LEU A 141 23.74 15.69 -9.78
C LEU A 141 24.61 16.83 -10.33
#